data_AF-A0A9E4FFU5-F1
#
_entry.id   AF-A0A9E4FFU5-F1
#
_cell.length_a   1.000
_cell.length_b   1.000
_cell.length_c   1.000
_cell.angle_alpha   90.00
_cell.angle_beta   90.00
_cell.angle_gamma   90.00
#
_symmetry.space_group_name_H-M   'P 1'
#
loop_
_entity.id
_entity.type
_entity.pdbx_description
1 polymer ?
#
loop_
_entity_poly.entity_id
_entity_poly.type
_entity_poly.pdbx_seq_one_letter_code
_entity_poly.pdbx_strand_id
1 'polypeptide(L)'
;MQLNNTEHRLAGYWPARLEHTSGRALDAERGTLLVPSSRHREACDAIALPFIRVPARRDHGLPPLIVLFGGPGVAGIEAFGGYFFDHVERLSAICDVVTFDQRGCHGAMPNLVNPFPPDYDLREPLTRDSYLAAQRRSATRLG
;
A
#
# COMPACT_ATOMS: atom_id res chain seq x y z
N MET A 1 -17.83 -26.69 -6.25
CA MET A 1 -18.36 -25.33 -6.06
C MET A 1 -17.34 -24.38 -6.65
N GLN A 2 -17.58 -23.88 -7.87
CA GLN A 2 -16.68 -22.91 -8.51
C GLN A 2 -16.88 -21.56 -7.83
N LEU A 3 -15.79 -20.99 -7.32
CA LEU A 3 -15.79 -19.69 -6.66
C LEU A 3 -15.81 -18.61 -7.75
N ASN A 4 -16.86 -17.79 -7.77
CA ASN A 4 -16.91 -16.59 -8.61
C ASN A 4 -15.84 -15.60 -8.10
N ASN A 5 -14.81 -15.33 -8.90
CA ASN A 5 -13.65 -14.52 -8.52
C ASN A 5 -13.81 -13.02 -8.82
N THR A 6 -15.04 -12.55 -9.04
CA THR A 6 -15.36 -11.15 -9.37
C THR A 6 -15.54 -10.24 -8.16
N GLU A 7 -15.65 -10.79 -6.95
CA GLU A 7 -15.96 -10.02 -5.74
C GLU A 7 -14.72 -9.62 -4.94
N HIS A 8 -14.80 -8.44 -4.31
CA HIS A 8 -13.82 -7.99 -3.32
C HIS A 8 -14.18 -8.67 -2.01
N ARG A 9 -13.23 -9.35 -1.37
CA ARG A 9 -13.49 -10.06 -0.12
C ARG A 9 -12.42 -9.79 0.91
N LEU A 10 -12.85 -9.66 2.15
CA LEU A 10 -11.97 -9.60 3.30
C LEU A 10 -11.53 -11.02 3.64
N ALA A 11 -10.23 -11.31 3.57
CA ALA A 11 -9.70 -12.62 3.96
C ALA A 11 -9.71 -12.80 5.49
N GLY A 12 -9.80 -11.70 6.24
CA GLY A 12 -9.78 -11.64 7.69
C GLY A 12 -8.92 -10.47 8.18
N TYR A 13 -8.99 -10.21 9.49
CA TYR A 13 -8.14 -9.28 10.21
C TYR A 13 -7.94 -9.73 11.65
N TRP A 14 -6.87 -9.25 12.27
CA TRP A 14 -6.48 -9.61 13.62
C TRP A 14 -5.92 -8.39 14.36
N PRO A 15 -5.93 -8.41 15.72
CA PRO A 15 -5.31 -7.36 16.51
C PRO A 15 -3.85 -7.13 16.12
N ALA A 16 -3.46 -5.87 16.04
CA ALA A 16 -2.13 -5.42 15.65
C ALA A 16 -1.77 -4.13 16.38
N ARG A 17 -0.54 -3.66 16.15
CA ARG A 17 -0.04 -2.38 16.61
C ARG A 17 0.45 -1.59 15.41
N LEU A 18 0.10 -0.32 15.35
CA LEU A 18 0.74 0.64 14.46
C LEU A 18 1.87 1.29 15.24
N GLU A 19 3.11 1.03 14.85
CA GLU A 19 4.29 1.53 15.55
C GLU A 19 4.89 2.76 14.85
N HIS A 20 5.36 3.72 15.64
CA HIS A 20 6.14 4.87 15.20
C HIS A 20 7.57 4.76 15.72
N THR A 21 8.53 5.29 14.97
CA THR A 21 9.97 5.22 15.27
C THR A 21 10.35 5.86 16.61
N SER A 22 9.52 6.76 17.14
CA SER A 22 9.71 7.36 18.47
C SER A 22 9.32 6.43 19.64
N GLY A 23 8.93 5.18 19.37
CA GLY A 23 8.42 4.24 20.38
C GLY A 23 6.94 4.42 20.76
N ARG A 24 6.23 5.36 20.10
CA ARG A 24 4.78 5.50 20.23
C ARG A 24 4.09 4.42 19.41
N ALA A 25 2.91 3.99 19.85
CA ALA A 25 2.11 3.04 19.10
C ALA A 25 0.62 3.19 19.39
N LEU A 26 -0.19 2.82 18.40
CA LEU A 26 -1.65 2.77 18.49
C LEU A 26 -2.11 1.33 18.34
N ASP A 27 -3.18 0.98 19.05
CA ASP A 27 -3.87 -0.28 18.82
C ASP A 27 -4.53 -0.23 17.46
N ALA A 28 -4.39 -1.32 16.71
CA ALA A 28 -4.79 -1.41 15.32
C ALA A 28 -5.31 -2.81 15.00
N GLU A 29 -5.80 -2.96 13.79
CA GLU A 29 -6.13 -4.23 13.17
C GLU A 29 -5.42 -4.33 11.84
N ARG A 30 -4.79 -5.47 11.58
CA ARG A 30 -4.17 -5.76 10.29
C ARG A 30 -4.97 -6.85 9.60
N GLY A 31 -5.16 -6.72 8.31
CA GLY A 31 -5.85 -7.74 7.52
C GLY A 31 -5.47 -7.70 6.05
N THR A 32 -6.18 -8.51 5.26
CA THR A 32 -5.95 -8.63 3.83
C THR A 32 -7.25 -8.51 3.05
N LEU A 33 -7.28 -7.56 2.11
CA LEU A 33 -8.33 -7.42 1.11
C LEU A 33 -7.93 -8.18 -0.16
N LEU A 34 -8.73 -9.16 -0.54
CA LEU A 34 -8.56 -9.88 -1.80
C LEU A 34 -9.39 -9.19 -2.89
N VAL A 35 -8.74 -8.87 -3.99
CA VAL A 35 -9.36 -8.16 -5.12
C VAL A 35 -9.04 -8.89 -6.43
N PRO A 36 -9.92 -8.87 -7.44
CA PRO A 36 -9.64 -9.51 -8.73
C PRO A 36 -8.44 -8.85 -9.41
N SER A 37 -7.53 -9.63 -9.98
CA SER A 37 -6.38 -9.15 -10.77
C SER A 37 -6.82 -8.44 -12.05
N SER A 38 -7.95 -8.85 -12.64
CA SER A 38 -8.61 -8.16 -13.75
C SER A 38 -10.08 -7.95 -13.46
N ARG A 39 -10.58 -6.72 -13.60
CA ARG A 39 -12.01 -6.41 -13.45
C ARG A 39 -12.85 -6.78 -14.67
N HIS A 40 -12.19 -7.19 -15.76
CA HIS A 40 -12.83 -7.50 -17.04
C HIS A 40 -12.89 -9.01 -17.32
N ARG A 41 -12.33 -9.85 -16.45
CA ARG A 41 -12.35 -11.30 -16.58
C ARG A 41 -13.14 -11.89 -15.41
N GLU A 42 -14.11 -12.75 -15.71
CA GLU A 42 -14.95 -13.40 -14.69
C GLU A 42 -14.17 -14.37 -13.81
N ALA A 43 -13.16 -15.04 -14.39
CA ALA A 43 -12.21 -15.89 -13.70
C ALA A 43 -10.79 -15.30 -13.83
N CYS A 44 -10.27 -14.74 -12.75
CA CYS A 44 -8.90 -14.26 -12.66
C CYS A 44 -8.35 -14.47 -11.26
N ASP A 45 -7.03 -14.53 -11.13
CA ASP A 45 -6.37 -14.64 -9.81
C ASP A 45 -6.71 -13.44 -8.92
N ALA A 46 -6.64 -13.63 -7.61
CA ALA A 46 -6.80 -12.54 -6.66
C ALA A 46 -5.45 -11.88 -6.36
N ILE A 47 -5.46 -10.56 -6.19
CA ILE A 47 -4.37 -9.80 -5.60
C ILE A 47 -4.73 -9.60 -4.12
N ALA A 48 -3.78 -9.90 -3.24
CA ALA A 48 -3.90 -9.65 -1.82
C ALA A 48 -3.33 -8.27 -1.49
N LEU A 49 -4.14 -7.39 -0.92
CA LEU A 49 -3.75 -6.06 -0.45
C LEU A 49 -3.75 -6.06 1.07
N PRO A 50 -2.59 -5.97 1.74
CA PRO A 50 -2.58 -5.81 3.18
C PRO A 50 -3.10 -4.42 3.52
N PHE A 51 -3.89 -4.34 4.59
CA PHE A 51 -4.35 -3.08 5.14
C PHE A 51 -4.08 -3.03 6.65
N ILE A 52 -4.07 -1.82 7.18
CA ILE A 52 -4.12 -1.58 8.63
C ILE A 52 -5.22 -0.57 8.91
N ARG A 53 -5.99 -0.82 9.96
CA ARG A 53 -7.05 0.04 10.50
C ARG A 53 -6.69 0.43 11.92
N VAL A 54 -6.72 1.70 12.24
CA VAL A 54 -6.75 2.19 13.62
C VAL A 54 -8.20 2.50 13.97
N PRO A 55 -8.83 1.74 14.89
CA PRO A 55 -10.22 1.96 15.26
C PRO A 55 -10.45 3.35 15.87
N ALA A 56 -11.64 3.89 15.67
CA ALA A 56 -12.08 5.09 16.37
C ALA A 56 -12.07 4.84 17.90
N ARG A 57 -11.46 5.74 18.67
CA ARG A 57 -11.48 5.68 20.14
C ARG A 57 -12.85 5.99 20.73
N ARG A 58 -13.69 6.68 19.97
CA ARG A 58 -15.09 6.98 20.29
C ARG A 58 -15.89 6.84 19.02
N ASP A 59 -17.07 6.23 19.11
CA ASP A 59 -17.99 6.16 17.98
C ASP A 59 -18.74 7.48 17.84
N HIS A 60 -18.42 8.22 16.78
CA HIS A 60 -19.09 9.46 16.41
C HIS A 60 -20.08 9.26 15.24
N GLY A 61 -20.30 8.03 14.79
CA GLY A 61 -21.13 7.73 13.61
C GLY A 61 -20.53 8.20 12.29
N LEU A 62 -19.24 8.57 12.27
CA LEU A 62 -18.55 8.99 11.06
C LEU A 62 -18.08 7.77 10.25
N PRO A 63 -18.14 7.84 8.90
CA PRO A 63 -17.59 6.78 8.07
C PRO A 63 -16.07 6.67 8.24
N PRO A 64 -15.46 5.50 7.92
CA PRO A 64 -14.02 5.33 7.97
C PRO A 64 -13.31 6.26 6.97
N LEU A 65 -12.17 6.81 7.38
CA LEU A 65 -11.28 7.56 6.49
C LEU A 65 -10.26 6.60 5.86
N ILE A 66 -10.31 6.46 4.54
CA ILE A 66 -9.32 5.70 3.76
C ILE A 66 -8.24 6.66 3.26
N VAL A 67 -7.01 6.45 3.73
CA VAL A 67 -5.82 7.23 3.35
C VAL A 67 -5.05 6.46 2.29
N LEU A 68 -4.81 7.11 1.15
CA LEU A 68 -4.00 6.57 0.06
C LEU A 68 -2.74 7.42 -0.12
N PHE A 69 -1.57 6.81 0.07
CA PHE A 69 -0.31 7.50 -0.12
C PHE A 69 0.10 7.52 -1.60
N GLY A 70 0.42 8.72 -2.08
CA GLY A 70 0.86 8.98 -3.46
C GLY A 70 2.30 8.52 -3.73
N GLY A 71 2.77 8.70 -4.97
CA GLY A 71 4.01 8.10 -5.46
C GLY A 71 3.99 7.94 -6.97
N PRO A 72 3.74 6.75 -7.54
CA PRO A 72 3.24 5.50 -6.97
C PRO A 72 4.33 4.62 -6.36
N GLY A 73 3.97 3.47 -5.79
CA GLY A 73 4.94 2.51 -5.25
C GLY A 73 5.24 2.66 -3.76
N VAL A 74 4.78 3.71 -3.09
CA VAL A 74 5.01 3.94 -1.64
C VAL A 74 4.37 2.84 -0.79
N ALA A 75 5.07 2.45 0.29
CA ALA A 75 4.55 1.59 1.34
C ALA A 75 3.48 2.34 2.13
N GLY A 76 2.21 2.04 1.88
CA GLY A 76 1.09 2.75 2.49
C GLY A 76 1.04 2.53 4.00
N ILE A 77 1.29 1.31 4.45
CA ILE A 77 1.29 0.96 5.88
C ILE A 77 2.50 1.56 6.60
N GLU A 78 3.67 1.59 5.96
CA GLU A 78 4.88 2.19 6.55
C GLU A 78 4.75 3.71 6.67
N ALA A 79 4.27 4.39 5.62
CA ALA A 79 4.00 5.83 5.66
C ALA A 79 3.01 6.21 6.78
N PHE A 80 2.02 5.35 7.01
CA PHE A 80 1.00 5.49 8.04
C PHE A 80 1.54 5.38 9.46
N GLY A 81 2.50 4.46 9.69
CA GLY A 81 3.22 4.34 10.95
C GLY A 81 4.38 5.33 11.10
N GLY A 82 4.85 5.91 10.00
CA GLY A 82 5.94 6.89 9.94
C GLY A 82 5.43 8.32 9.94
N TYR A 83 5.73 9.05 8.86
CA TYR A 83 5.49 10.50 8.79
C TYR A 83 4.01 10.92 8.90
N PHE A 84 3.06 9.99 8.72
CA PHE A 84 1.64 10.28 8.85
C PHE A 84 1.06 9.92 10.23
N PHE A 85 1.86 9.34 11.14
CA PHE A 85 1.38 8.80 12.42
C PHE A 85 0.60 9.81 13.28
N ASP A 86 1.09 11.05 13.39
CA ASP A 86 0.41 12.09 14.18
C ASP A 86 -0.97 12.46 13.62
N HIS A 87 -1.15 12.34 12.30
CA HIS A 87 -2.47 12.50 11.70
C HIS A 87 -3.37 11.32 12.02
N VAL A 88 -2.85 10.08 11.95
CA VAL A 88 -3.60 8.88 12.34
C VAL A 88 -4.07 8.98 13.79
N GLU A 89 -3.18 9.35 14.71
CA GLU A 89 -3.52 9.49 16.12
C GLU A 89 -4.62 10.54 16.33
N ARG A 90 -4.58 11.68 15.64
CA ARG A 90 -5.61 12.72 15.83
C ARG A 90 -6.94 12.32 15.20
N LEU A 91 -6.92 11.75 14.00
CA LEU A 91 -8.11 11.38 13.24
C LEU A 91 -8.82 10.16 13.85
N SER A 92 -8.06 9.22 14.44
CA SER A 92 -8.63 8.08 15.17
C SER A 92 -9.34 8.46 16.46
N ALA A 93 -9.28 9.73 16.88
CA ALA A 93 -10.14 10.22 17.95
C ALA A 93 -11.63 10.22 17.55
N ILE A 94 -11.96 10.33 16.25
CA ILE A 94 -13.32 10.57 15.77
C ILE A 94 -13.85 9.56 14.74
N CYS A 95 -12.99 8.84 14.03
CA CYS A 95 -13.39 7.84 13.04
C CYS A 95 -12.30 6.79 12.87
N ASP A 96 -12.65 5.65 12.29
CA ASP A 96 -11.67 4.66 11.87
C ASP A 96 -10.74 5.27 10.82
N VAL A 97 -9.43 5.03 10.93
CA VAL A 97 -8.46 5.46 9.91
C VAL A 97 -7.82 4.22 9.31
N VAL A 98 -7.94 4.08 8.00
CA VAL A 98 -7.52 2.89 7.25
C VAL A 98 -6.52 3.27 6.17
N THR A 99 -5.47 2.48 5.99
CA THR A 99 -4.60 2.53 4.81
C THR A 99 -4.34 1.12 4.30
N PHE A 100 -3.82 0.99 3.08
CA PHE A 100 -3.41 -0.27 2.50
C PHE A 100 -2.21 -0.09 1.56
N ASP A 101 -1.46 -1.18 1.35
CA ASP A 101 -0.45 -1.20 0.29
C ASP A 101 -1.13 -1.44 -1.06
N GLN A 102 -0.83 -0.57 -2.03
CA GLN A 102 -1.43 -0.63 -3.36
C GLN A 102 -1.00 -1.90 -4.12
N ARG A 103 -1.80 -2.29 -5.12
CA ARG A 103 -1.50 -3.44 -5.99
C ARG A 103 -0.06 -3.36 -6.52
N GLY A 104 0.67 -4.46 -6.44
CA GLY A 104 2.04 -4.51 -6.95
C GLY A 104 3.07 -3.75 -6.12
N CYS A 105 2.72 -3.29 -4.92
CA CYS A 105 3.62 -2.51 -4.06
C CYS A 105 3.78 -3.17 -2.69
N HIS A 106 5.02 -3.25 -2.19
CA HIS A 106 5.35 -3.62 -0.82
C HIS A 106 4.68 -4.92 -0.35
N GLY A 107 3.79 -4.87 0.64
CA GLY A 107 3.16 -6.07 1.19
C GLY A 107 2.08 -6.68 0.29
N ALA A 108 1.68 -6.01 -0.81
CA ALA A 108 0.71 -6.57 -1.74
C ALA A 108 1.26 -7.78 -2.49
N MET A 109 0.44 -8.80 -2.71
CA MET A 109 0.83 -10.02 -3.43
C MET A 109 -0.04 -10.21 -4.69
N PRO A 110 0.57 -10.30 -5.88
CA PRO A 110 2.01 -10.20 -6.14
C PRO A 110 2.55 -8.77 -5.92
N ASN A 111 3.82 -8.67 -5.51
CA ASN A 111 4.58 -7.43 -5.42
C ASN A 111 5.42 -7.29 -6.69
N LEU A 112 5.38 -6.13 -7.34
CA LEU A 112 6.12 -5.89 -8.57
C LEU A 112 7.55 -5.49 -8.23
N VAL A 113 8.50 -6.24 -8.80
CA VAL A 113 9.93 -5.92 -8.72
C VAL A 113 10.37 -5.50 -10.10
N ASN A 114 11.08 -4.38 -10.20
CA ASN A 114 11.75 -4.01 -11.45
C ASN A 114 13.00 -4.91 -11.59
N PRO A 115 13.05 -5.83 -12.57
CA PRO A 115 14.20 -6.72 -12.75
C PRO A 115 15.40 -6.00 -13.35
N PHE A 116 15.25 -4.76 -13.82
CA PHE A 116 16.31 -4.00 -14.44
C PHE A 116 17.00 -3.10 -13.40
N PRO A 117 18.32 -3.24 -13.22
CA PRO A 117 19.07 -2.31 -12.39
C PRO A 117 19.02 -0.88 -12.99
N PRO A 118 19.23 0.15 -12.17
CA PRO A 118 19.32 1.51 -12.66
C PRO A 118 20.40 1.63 -13.72
N ASP A 119 20.04 2.18 -14.88
CA ASP A 119 20.94 2.25 -16.05
C ASP A 119 21.78 3.54 -16.03
N TYR A 120 22.31 3.88 -14.85
CA TYR A 120 23.18 5.03 -14.59
C TYR A 120 24.24 4.67 -13.54
N ASP A 121 25.42 5.30 -13.61
CA ASP A 121 26.51 5.04 -12.68
C ASP A 121 26.20 5.64 -11.29
N LEU A 122 26.10 4.78 -10.28
CA LEU A 122 25.82 5.20 -8.90
C LEU A 122 27.01 5.92 -8.23
N ARG A 123 28.19 5.93 -8.85
CA ARG A 123 29.40 6.60 -8.35
C ARG A 123 29.49 8.06 -8.80
N GLU A 124 28.65 8.47 -9.75
CA GLU A 124 28.58 9.84 -10.23
C GLU A 124 27.30 10.53 -9.75
N PRO A 125 27.32 11.86 -9.50
CA PRO A 125 26.10 12.59 -9.21
C PRO A 125 25.06 12.42 -10.32
N LEU A 126 23.85 12.00 -9.95
CA LEU A 126 22.74 11.88 -10.88
C LEU A 126 22.34 13.28 -11.37
N THR A 127 22.46 13.52 -12.67
CA THR A 127 21.96 14.73 -13.32
C THR A 127 20.61 14.45 -13.94
N ARG A 128 19.86 15.51 -14.22
CA ARG A 128 18.59 15.39 -14.96
C ARG A 128 18.81 14.68 -16.31
N ASP A 129 19.88 15.01 -17.01
CA ASP A 129 20.17 14.45 -18.32
C ASP A 129 20.57 12.97 -18.25
N SER A 130 21.40 12.59 -17.28
CA SER A 130 21.77 11.17 -17.10
C SER A 130 20.58 10.32 -16.66
N TYR A 131 19.70 10.85 -15.80
CA TYR A 131 18.45 10.21 -15.41
C TYR A 131 17.51 9.99 -16.60
N LEU A 132 17.26 11.04 -17.40
CA LEU A 132 16.36 10.95 -18.56
C LEU A 132 16.91 10.01 -19.64
N ALA A 133 18.22 10.01 -19.88
CA ALA A 133 18.86 9.09 -20.81
C ALA A 133 18.69 7.62 -20.36
N ALA A 134 18.89 7.34 -19.07
CA ALA A 134 18.68 6.02 -18.50
C ALA A 134 17.23 5.55 -18.59
N GLN A 135 16.26 6.43 -18.29
CA GLN A 135 14.83 6.11 -18.41
C GLN A 135 14.43 5.77 -19.84
N ARG A 136 14.95 6.50 -20.84
CA ARG A 136 14.69 6.21 -22.25
C ARG A 136 15.22 4.84 -22.67
N ARG A 137 16.44 4.46 -22.24
CA ARG A 137 17.01 3.12 -22.51
C ARG A 137 16.22 2.01 -21.82
N SER A 138 15.76 2.25 -20.58
CA SER A 138 14.93 1.28 -19.86
C SER A 138 13.56 1.09 -20.53
N ALA A 139 12.94 2.16 -21.04
CA ALA A 139 11.65 2.10 -21.72
C ALA A 139 11.68 1.21 -22.98
N THR A 140 12.84 1.07 -23.65
CA THR A 140 12.99 0.21 -24.83
C THR A 140 13.32 -1.25 -24.49
N ARG A 141 13.59 -1.63 -23.23
CA ARG A 141 13.93 -3.01 -22.86
C ARG A 141 12.74 -3.98 -22.81
N LEU A 142 11.51 -3.45 -22.85
CA LEU A 142 10.27 -4.20 -22.68
C LEU A 142 9.44 -4.34 -23.97
N GLY A 143 9.98 -3.87 -25.11
CA GLY A 143 9.40 -4.05 -26.45
C GLY A 143 10.25 -4.99 -27.30
#